data_AF-A0A7L5HIQ5-F1
#
_entry.id   AF-A0A7L5HIQ5-F1
#
_cell.length_a   1.000
_cell.length_b   1.000
_cell.length_c   1.000
_cell.angle_alpha   90.00
_cell.angle_beta   90.00
_cell.angle_gamma   90.00
#
_symmetry.space_group_name_H-M   'P 1'
#
loop_
_entity.id
_entity.type
_entity.pdbx_description
1 polymer ?
#
loop_
_entity_poly.entity_id
_entity_poly.type
_entity_poly.pdbx_seq_one_letter_code
_entity_poly.pdbx_strand_id
1 'polypeptide(L)'
;MLGIYEKDELLKIIESDLKVSECLPKIIQELLLQYEFEKLIYVHGPGSYMGIKISYVSFKALAMVKNIPLKAISAFELNNNTPIAANKHLCFVKKYDGEIALEKIQAGNFFMPQSLKGLNLSKENTPFYVLDAIN
;
A
#
# COMPACT_ATOMS: atom_id res chain seq x y z
N MET A 1 -3.39 2.68 -7.34
CA MET A 1 -4.78 2.27 -7.01
C MET A 1 -5.10 2.74 -5.60
N LEU A 2 -6.34 3.20 -5.36
CA LEU A 2 -6.89 3.50 -4.03
C LEU A 2 -8.28 2.88 -3.95
N GLY A 3 -8.57 2.17 -2.86
CA GLY A 3 -9.87 1.54 -2.61
C GLY A 3 -10.64 2.30 -1.53
N ILE A 4 -11.94 2.48 -1.75
CA ILE A 4 -12.89 2.98 -0.75
C ILE A 4 -13.75 1.80 -0.33
N TYR A 5 -13.90 1.61 0.98
CA TYR A 5 -14.62 0.50 1.55
C TYR A 5 -15.73 0.99 2.47
N GLU A 6 -16.90 0.38 2.38
CA GLU A 6 -18.01 0.57 3.31
C GLU A 6 -18.35 -0.78 3.95
N LYS A 7 -18.37 -0.85 5.29
CA LYS A 7 -18.60 -2.09 6.05
C LYS A 7 -17.69 -3.26 5.59
N ASP A 8 -16.43 -2.92 5.36
CA ASP A 8 -15.37 -3.79 4.85
C ASP A 8 -15.54 -4.29 3.40
N GLU A 9 -16.59 -3.91 2.67
CA GLU A 9 -16.77 -4.27 1.26
C GLU A 9 -16.33 -3.14 0.34
N LEU A 10 -15.72 -3.50 -0.80
CA LEU A 10 -15.18 -2.56 -1.77
C LEU A 10 -16.31 -1.79 -2.45
N LEU A 11 -16.34 -0.48 -2.24
CA LEU A 11 -17.32 0.43 -2.85
C LEU A 11 -16.81 1.00 -4.17
N LYS A 12 -15.54 1.41 -4.21
CA LYS A 12 -14.96 2.12 -5.38
C LYS A 12 -13.46 1.90 -5.47
N ILE A 13 -12.97 1.76 -6.69
CA ILE A 13 -11.54 1.80 -7.02
C ILE A 13 -11.24 3.12 -7.75
N ILE A 14 -10.14 3.75 -7.39
CA ILE A 14 -9.58 4.90 -8.10
C ILE A 14 -8.20 4.53 -8.63
N GLU A 15 -8.00 4.72 -9.92
CA GLU A 15 -6.74 4.46 -10.61
C GLU A 15 -6.23 5.73 -11.28
N SER A 16 -4.92 5.84 -11.38
CA SER A 16 -4.25 6.98 -12.00
C SER A 16 -2.85 6.55 -12.43
N ASP A 17 -2.46 6.95 -13.63
CA ASP A 17 -1.11 6.77 -14.17
C ASP A 17 -0.14 7.87 -13.73
N LEU A 18 -0.64 8.89 -13.01
CA LEU A 18 0.19 9.96 -12.47
C LEU A 18 0.99 9.50 -11.25
N LYS A 19 2.09 10.20 -10.98
CA LYS A 19 2.89 9.94 -9.76
C LYS A 19 2.03 10.16 -8.52
N VAL A 20 2.26 9.35 -7.47
CA VAL A 20 1.53 9.45 -6.19
C VAL A 20 1.57 10.87 -5.60
N SER A 21 2.71 11.57 -5.71
CA SER A 21 2.84 12.96 -5.27
C SER A 21 1.90 13.94 -5.97
N GLU A 22 1.49 13.64 -7.20
CA GLU A 22 0.66 14.51 -8.04
C GLU A 22 -0.83 14.21 -7.89
N CYS A 23 -1.19 12.92 -7.79
CA CYS A 23 -2.59 12.50 -7.75
C CYS A 23 -3.16 12.39 -6.33
N LEU A 24 -2.36 11.91 -5.35
CA LEU A 24 -2.87 11.59 -4.02
C LEU A 24 -3.50 12.79 -3.29
N PRO A 25 -2.91 14.01 -3.30
CA PRO A 25 -3.52 15.15 -2.62
C PRO A 25 -4.89 15.52 -3.21
N LYS A 26 -5.03 15.50 -4.53
CA LYS A 26 -6.29 15.81 -5.22
C LYS A 26 -7.37 14.80 -4.90
N ILE A 27 -7.02 13.50 -4.96
CA ILE A 27 -7.93 12.41 -4.61
C ILE A 27 -8.40 12.55 -3.15
N ILE A 28 -7.47 12.74 -2.20
CA ILE A 28 -7.84 12.92 -0.79
C ILE A 28 -8.79 14.11 -0.61
N GLN A 29 -8.53 15.25 -1.27
CA GLN A 29 -9.38 16.43 -1.17
C GLN A 29 -10.81 16.14 -1.65
N GLU A 30 -10.96 15.50 -2.81
CA GLU A 30 -12.28 15.13 -3.35
C GLU A 30 -13.02 14.16 -2.42
N LEU A 31 -12.32 13.15 -1.89
CA LEU A 31 -12.95 12.15 -1.04
C LEU A 31 -13.36 12.73 0.32
N LEU A 32 -12.62 13.70 0.86
CA LEU A 32 -12.96 14.39 2.10
C LEU A 32 -14.22 15.27 2.00
N LEU A 33 -14.62 15.65 0.79
CA LEU A 33 -15.89 16.36 0.56
C LEU A 33 -17.09 15.40 0.52
N GLN A 34 -16.85 14.11 0.28
CA GLN A 34 -17.88 13.10 0.04
C GLN A 34 -18.06 12.14 1.22
N TYR A 35 -17.00 11.92 2.00
CA TYR A 35 -16.96 10.87 3.01
C TYR A 35 -16.34 11.35 4.32
N GLU A 36 -16.81 10.76 5.41
CA GLU A 36 -16.13 10.73 6.69
C GLU A 36 -15.46 9.35 6.84
N PHE A 37 -14.14 9.33 7.06
CA PHE A 37 -13.38 8.08 7.15
C PHE A 37 -13.26 7.63 8.60
N GLU A 38 -13.52 6.36 8.86
CA GLU A 38 -13.31 5.75 10.19
C GLU A 38 -11.89 5.20 10.37
N LYS A 39 -11.20 4.85 9.27
CA LYS A 39 -9.84 4.29 9.29
C LYS A 39 -9.15 4.53 7.95
N LEU A 40 -7.83 4.61 7.99
CA LEU A 40 -6.97 4.59 6.81
C LEU A 40 -6.14 3.31 6.80
N ILE A 41 -5.90 2.75 5.62
CA ILE A 41 -5.05 1.57 5.40
C ILE A 41 -4.08 1.93 4.28
N TYR A 42 -2.80 1.61 4.46
CA TYR A 42 -1.80 1.78 3.41
C TYR A 42 -0.89 0.57 3.29
N VAL A 43 -0.31 0.41 2.10
CA VAL A 43 0.69 -0.63 1.84
C VAL A 43 2.05 -0.15 2.35
N HIS A 44 2.59 -0.81 3.37
CA HIS A 44 3.86 -0.39 3.97
C HIS A 44 5.11 -0.96 3.30
N GLY A 45 4.96 -1.96 2.42
CA GLY A 45 6.05 -2.56 1.65
C GLY A 45 5.96 -4.08 1.51
N PRO A 46 6.88 -4.71 0.76
CA PRO A 46 7.93 -4.05 -0.05
C PRO A 46 7.37 -3.41 -1.33
N GLY A 47 8.13 -2.53 -1.98
CA GLY A 47 7.71 -1.83 -3.20
C GLY A 47 8.48 -0.53 -3.43
N SER A 48 7.91 0.38 -4.23
CA SER A 48 8.54 1.68 -4.52
C SER A 48 8.81 2.48 -3.25
N TYR A 49 10.08 2.75 -2.96
CA TYR A 49 10.52 3.54 -1.80
C TYR A 49 9.79 4.89 -1.72
N MET A 50 9.69 5.61 -2.84
CA MET A 50 8.98 6.90 -2.88
C MET A 50 7.48 6.75 -2.75
N GLY A 51 6.87 5.72 -3.37
CA GLY A 51 5.44 5.47 -3.24
C GLY A 51 5.05 5.24 -1.78
N ILE A 52 5.77 4.33 -1.11
CA ILE A 52 5.54 4.01 0.31
C ILE A 52 5.74 5.25 1.19
N LYS A 53 6.83 6.00 0.99
CA LYS A 53 7.15 7.19 1.79
C LYS A 53 6.07 8.26 1.68
N ILE A 54 5.67 8.60 0.44
CA ILE A 54 4.67 9.64 0.19
C ILE A 54 3.31 9.20 0.77
N SER A 55 2.86 7.97 0.48
CA SER A 55 1.61 7.45 1.01
C SER A 55 1.58 7.44 2.54
N TYR A 56 2.67 6.99 3.19
CA TYR A 56 2.77 6.98 4.64
C TYR A 56 2.64 8.38 5.23
N VAL A 57 3.44 9.35 4.76
CA VAL A 57 3.40 10.72 5.29
C VAL A 57 2.03 11.35 5.09
N SER A 58 1.43 11.20 3.91
CA SER A 58 0.10 11.74 3.61
C SER A 58 -0.98 11.13 4.50
N PHE A 59 -1.04 9.80 4.60
CA PHE A 59 -2.08 9.14 5.40
C PHE A 59 -1.84 9.27 6.90
N LYS A 60 -0.58 9.32 7.35
CA LYS A 60 -0.26 9.58 8.75
C LYS A 60 -0.71 10.97 9.17
N ALA A 61 -0.43 11.99 8.37
CA ALA A 61 -0.90 13.35 8.63
C ALA A 61 -2.43 13.41 8.66
N LEU A 62 -3.10 12.81 7.67
CA LEU A 62 -4.56 12.79 7.61
C LEU A 62 -5.19 12.06 8.80
N ALA A 63 -4.65 10.89 9.17
CA ALA A 63 -5.08 10.12 10.34
C ALA A 63 -4.98 10.94 11.63
N MET A 64 -3.90 11.71 11.81
CA MET A 64 -3.72 12.58 12.97
C MET A 64 -4.73 13.74 12.99
N VAL A 65 -4.91 14.43 11.84
CA VAL A 65 -5.85 15.55 11.73
C VAL A 65 -7.30 15.11 11.97
N LYS A 66 -7.67 13.93 11.47
CA LYS A 66 -9.02 13.37 11.63
C LYS A 66 -9.20 12.57 12.92
N ASN A 67 -8.12 12.34 13.68
CA ASN A 67 -8.12 11.49 14.87
C ASN A 67 -8.68 10.08 14.61
N ILE A 68 -8.20 9.43 13.54
CA ILE A 68 -8.61 8.08 13.12
C ILE A 68 -7.42 7.13 13.00
N PRO A 69 -7.62 5.81 13.16
CA PRO A 69 -6.54 4.84 13.05
C PRO A 69 -5.94 4.77 11.63
N LEU A 70 -4.61 4.68 11.56
CA LEU A 70 -3.86 4.25 10.38
C LEU A 70 -3.38 2.81 10.58
N LYS A 71 -3.69 1.94 9.62
CA LYS A 71 -3.21 0.54 9.57
C LYS A 71 -2.26 0.34 8.40
N ALA A 72 -1.37 -0.63 8.55
CA ALA A 72 -0.51 -1.10 7.46
C ALA A 72 -0.94 -2.49 6.99
N ILE A 73 -0.68 -2.77 5.72
CA ILE A 73 -0.78 -4.10 5.12
C ILE A 73 0.45 -4.38 4.26
N SER A 74 0.93 -5.63 4.25
CA SER A 74 2.02 -6.04 3.37
C SER A 74 1.58 -6.01 1.91
N ALA A 75 2.47 -5.61 1.02
CA ALA A 75 2.22 -5.66 -0.41
C ALA A 75 1.93 -7.09 -0.92
N PHE A 76 2.52 -8.11 -0.27
CA PHE A 76 2.29 -9.51 -0.65
C PHE A 76 0.86 -10.01 -0.42
N GLU A 77 0.13 -9.40 0.53
CA GLU A 77 -1.28 -9.71 0.78
C GLU A 77 -2.18 -9.26 -0.39
N LEU A 78 -1.70 -8.30 -1.20
CA LEU A 78 -2.45 -7.68 -2.29
C LEU A 78 -1.99 -8.16 -3.68
N ASN A 79 -1.15 -9.19 -3.75
CA ASN A 79 -0.69 -9.77 -5.01
C ASN A 79 -0.59 -11.31 -4.97
N ASN A 80 -1.25 -11.96 -4.01
CA ASN A 80 -1.21 -13.42 -3.80
C ASN A 80 0.21 -13.96 -3.53
N ASN A 81 1.04 -13.23 -2.79
CA ASN A 81 2.44 -13.57 -2.51
C ASN A 81 3.30 -13.82 -3.77
N THR A 82 2.94 -13.22 -4.91
CA THR A 82 3.76 -13.29 -6.14
C THR A 82 4.93 -12.29 -6.09
N PRO A 83 5.93 -12.38 -6.97
CA PRO A 83 7.05 -11.43 -6.99
C PRO A 83 6.59 -9.98 -7.18
N ILE A 84 7.21 -9.05 -6.45
CA ILE A 84 6.91 -7.61 -6.51
C ILE A 84 8.07 -6.88 -7.17
N ALA A 85 7.82 -6.08 -8.19
CA ALA A 85 8.87 -5.31 -8.86
C ALA A 85 9.65 -4.42 -7.87
N ALA A 86 10.98 -4.57 -7.83
CA ALA A 86 11.89 -3.73 -7.07
C ALA A 86 12.54 -2.67 -7.97
N ASN A 87 13.04 -3.12 -9.13
CA ASN A 87 13.58 -2.28 -10.19
C ASN A 87 13.33 -2.94 -11.56
N LYS A 88 13.98 -2.47 -12.62
CA LYS A 88 13.79 -3.00 -13.98
C LYS A 88 14.20 -4.47 -14.16
N HIS A 89 14.98 -5.03 -13.24
CA HIS A 89 15.61 -6.35 -13.40
C HIS A 89 15.31 -7.32 -12.25
N LEU A 90 14.93 -6.81 -11.08
CA LEU A 90 14.76 -7.59 -9.87
C LEU A 90 13.37 -7.39 -9.27
N CYS A 91 12.87 -8.45 -8.66
CA CYS A 91 11.66 -8.46 -7.85
C CYS A 91 11.97 -8.91 -6.42
N PHE A 92 11.24 -8.35 -5.46
CA PHE A 92 11.12 -8.87 -4.11
C PHE A 92 10.33 -10.18 -4.14
N VAL A 93 10.90 -11.24 -3.58
CA VAL A 93 10.29 -12.57 -3.46
C VAL A 93 10.26 -12.98 -2.00
N LYS A 94 9.07 -13.29 -1.49
CA LYS A 94 8.89 -13.81 -0.14
C LYS A 94 9.19 -15.31 -0.12
N LYS A 95 10.20 -15.71 0.64
CA LYS A 95 10.63 -17.10 0.85
C LYS A 95 9.73 -17.79 1.85
N TYR A 96 9.85 -19.12 1.90
CA TYR A 96 9.01 -19.98 2.76
C TYR A 96 9.27 -19.75 4.26
N ASP A 97 10.48 -19.33 4.62
CA ASP A 97 10.91 -18.95 5.97
C ASP A 97 10.55 -17.49 6.33
N GLY A 98 9.96 -16.75 5.39
CA GLY A 98 9.57 -15.35 5.56
C GLY A 98 10.64 -14.34 5.15
N GLU A 99 11.83 -14.77 4.72
CA GLU A 99 12.85 -13.86 4.17
C GLU A 99 12.35 -13.20 2.87
N ILE A 100 12.75 -11.95 2.62
CA ILE A 100 12.49 -11.28 1.34
C ILE A 100 13.80 -11.14 0.59
N ALA A 101 13.93 -11.85 -0.52
CA ALA A 101 15.10 -11.83 -1.39
C ALA A 101 14.83 -11.07 -2.69
N LEU A 102 15.90 -10.70 -3.40
CA LEU A 102 15.82 -10.11 -4.74
C LEU A 102 16.17 -11.15 -5.80
N GLU A 103 15.28 -11.32 -6.77
CA GLU A 103 15.43 -12.31 -7.83
C GLU A 103 15.09 -11.74 -9.21
N LYS A 104 15.76 -12.25 -10.24
CA LYS A 104 15.45 -11.97 -11.64
C LYS A 104 14.26 -12.82 -12.08
N ILE A 105 13.07 -12.38 -11.72
CA ILE A 105 11.79 -13.02 -12.03
C ILE A 105 10.76 -11.99 -12.47
N GLN A 106 9.74 -12.41 -13.21
CA GLN A 106 8.64 -11.55 -13.60
C GLN A 106 7.77 -11.19 -12.39
N ALA A 107 7.42 -9.91 -12.27
CA ALA A 107 6.49 -9.43 -11.25
C ALA A 107 5.07 -9.95 -11.51
N GLY A 108 4.35 -10.25 -10.43
CA GLY A 108 2.91 -10.47 -10.48
C GLY A 108 2.12 -9.17 -10.44
N ASN A 109 0.80 -9.30 -10.55
CA ASN A 109 -0.13 -8.18 -10.54
C ASN A 109 -0.71 -7.95 -9.15
N PHE A 110 -0.89 -6.67 -8.81
CA PHE A 110 -1.66 -6.30 -7.62
C PHE A 110 -3.16 -6.35 -7.92
N PHE A 111 -3.95 -6.56 -6.87
CA PHE A 111 -5.40 -6.45 -6.91
C PHE A 111 -5.92 -5.60 -5.75
N MET A 112 -7.12 -5.05 -5.92
CA MET A 112 -7.88 -4.45 -4.83
C MET A 112 -8.81 -5.52 -4.26
N PRO A 113 -8.69 -5.89 -2.97
CA PRO A 113 -9.49 -6.96 -2.38
C PRO A 113 -10.96 -6.52 -2.32
N GLN A 114 -11.88 -7.45 -2.61
CA GLN A 114 -13.33 -7.18 -2.54
C GLN A 114 -13.79 -6.94 -1.10
N SER A 115 -13.15 -7.60 -0.13
CA SER A 115 -13.43 -7.44 1.30
C SER A 115 -12.14 -7.20 2.08
N LEU A 116 -12.21 -6.36 3.13
CA LEU A 116 -11.12 -6.18 4.08
C LEU A 116 -11.06 -7.32 5.12
N LYS A 117 -12.08 -8.17 5.19
CA LYS A 117 -12.13 -9.30 6.12
C LYS A 117 -11.03 -10.32 5.79
N GLY A 118 -10.33 -10.76 6.83
CA GLY A 118 -9.24 -11.73 6.70
C GLY A 118 -7.90 -11.14 6.25
N LEU A 119 -7.83 -9.84 5.95
CA LEU A 119 -6.55 -9.18 5.67
C LEU A 119 -5.73 -8.98 6.94
N ASN A 120 -4.42 -9.19 6.83
CA ASN A 120 -3.47 -8.99 7.92
C ASN A 120 -3.15 -7.50 8.12
N LEU A 121 -4.06 -6.77 8.79
CA LEU A 121 -3.90 -5.33 9.08
C LEU A 121 -3.15 -5.09 10.40
N SER A 122 -1.99 -4.44 10.32
CA SER A 122 -1.16 -4.13 11.48
C SER A 122 -1.45 -2.74 12.06
N LYS A 123 -1.34 -2.63 13.40
CA LYS A 123 -1.28 -1.33 14.11
C LYS A 123 0.10 -0.68 13.97
N GLU A 124 1.15 -1.51 13.88
CA GLU A 124 2.48 -1.05 13.55
C GLU A 124 2.50 -0.69 12.07
N ASN A 125 2.56 0.62 11.83
CA ASN A 125 2.32 1.21 10.53
C ASN A 125 3.53 1.99 10.03
N THR A 126 4.73 1.62 10.46
CA THR A 126 5.96 2.20 9.93
C THR A 126 6.27 1.60 8.55
N PRO A 127 6.77 2.41 7.60
CA PRO A 127 7.25 1.92 6.31
C PRO A 127 8.24 0.77 6.45
N PHE A 128 8.04 -0.27 5.65
CA PHE A 128 8.95 -1.41 5.52
C PHE A 128 9.75 -1.25 4.22
N TYR A 129 10.98 -0.75 4.37
CA TYR A 129 11.91 -0.57 3.26
C TYR A 129 12.87 -1.75 3.19
N VAL A 130 12.83 -2.47 2.06
CA VAL A 130 13.88 -3.43 1.71
C VAL A 130 14.89 -2.65 0.88
N LEU A 131 16.01 -2.31 1.50
CA LEU A 131 17.13 -1.64 0.84
C LEU A 131 18.11 -2.71 0.37
N ASP A 132 18.54 -2.62 -0.88
CA ASP A 132 19.69 -3.38 -1.33
C ASP A 132 20.90 -3.01 -0.47
N ALA A 133 21.65 -4.00 0.01
CA ALA A 133 22.96 -3.74 0.57
C ALA A 133 23.82 -3.15 -0.55
N ILE A 134 24.28 -1.91 -0.38
CA ILE A 134 25.26 -1.32 -1.28
C ILE A 134 26.55 -2.13 -1.07
N ASN A 135 26.85 -3.04 -1.99
CA ASN A 135 28.15 -3.70 -2.12
C ASN A 135 28.98 -2.98 -3.18
#